data_AF-A0A351DSS8-F1
#
_entry.id   AF-A0A351DSS8-F1
#
_cell.length_a   1.000
_cell.length_b   1.000
_cell.length_c   1.000
_cell.angle_alpha   90.00
_cell.angle_beta   90.00
_cell.angle_gamma   90.00
#
_symmetry.space_group_name_H-M   'P 1'
#
loop_
_entity.id
_entity.type
_entity.pdbx_description
1 polymer ?
#
loop_
_entity_poly.entity_id
_entity_poly.type
_entity_poly.pdbx_seq_one_letter_code
_entity_poly.pdbx_strand_id
1 'polypeptide(L)'
;PIRSVVQLKEDLRKPEALKQEVVQDIDEGSQRLIELVAASDGLQLTADRRRNIRHFANTMFNIMRGGIFDENYTIERADFMAYIDRANHKVFVKKSELMGGWPEKFDLAFLQTQAGQDDDLNFKRLCAEYLPLKFSRRHGDPSRPWNRFSINLRDEETGSKILDYQGNWRDIFQNWEALVHSYPEFIEGMIFKFLNATTFDGYNPYRVFKDGFEWEEIEPDNPWSYIGYWGDHQIIYLLKFLEFLRAYYPEKLEAYFENDSFVYANVPYRIKPYASLLEDPKNTIDYDHEAGQKIDLKRGEIGGDGALLRETHVFIYKVNFVEKMMATMLAKVANFIPEGGIWMNTQRPEWNDANNALVGNGVSMVTLYYLRRFMVYFKDILTATNHKEVSVSEELLDCFRRIDATLRQFEGLTSGQISNADRRAVLDGLGTASSDYRHKIYKEDFSGRKGTLALSELEGFIDVALKHLEHSIHANKRDDGLYHAYNLMTVEDDGGVQITYLPEMLEGQVAVLSAGLLDASESLAVLDALKASALFRED
;
A
#
# COMPACT_ATOMS: atom_id res chain seq x y z
N PRO A 1 31.53 -14.60 -23.30
CA PRO A 1 32.91 -15.09 -23.00
C PRO A 1 33.48 -15.94 -24.16
N ILE A 2 34.80 -16.02 -24.33
CA ILE A 2 35.50 -16.68 -25.47
C ILE A 2 34.95 -18.10 -25.76
N ARG A 3 34.56 -18.84 -24.72
CA ARG A 3 33.95 -20.18 -24.83
C ARG A 3 32.67 -20.20 -25.67
N SER A 4 31.76 -19.22 -25.50
CA SER A 4 30.52 -19.12 -26.28
C SER A 4 30.79 -18.84 -27.76
N VAL A 5 31.83 -18.05 -28.06
CA VAL A 5 32.23 -17.76 -29.45
C VAL A 5 32.86 -18.98 -30.12
N VAL A 6 33.65 -19.76 -29.38
CA VAL A 6 34.21 -21.03 -29.87
C VAL A 6 33.09 -22.06 -30.11
N GLN A 7 32.13 -22.18 -29.18
CA GLN A 7 30.97 -23.06 -29.34
C GLN A 7 30.18 -22.70 -30.59
N LEU A 8 29.81 -21.43 -30.75
CA LEU A 8 29.10 -20.96 -31.94
C LEU A 8 29.87 -21.24 -33.25
N LYS A 9 31.21 -21.10 -33.24
CA LYS A 9 32.03 -21.45 -34.42
C LYS A 9 31.99 -22.94 -34.76
N GLU A 10 31.89 -23.82 -33.77
CA GLU A 10 31.74 -25.26 -33.99
C GLU A 10 30.32 -25.58 -34.47
N ASP A 11 29.29 -24.98 -33.89
CA ASP A 11 27.88 -25.18 -34.28
C ASP A 11 27.64 -24.72 -35.74
N LEU A 12 28.27 -23.62 -36.15
CA LEU A 12 28.23 -23.10 -37.53
C LEU A 12 28.81 -24.06 -38.58
N ARG A 13 29.54 -25.12 -38.18
CA ARG A 13 29.97 -26.18 -39.10
C ARG A 13 28.83 -27.12 -39.49
N LYS A 14 27.71 -27.09 -38.77
CA LYS A 14 26.48 -27.86 -39.04
C LYS A 14 25.28 -26.92 -39.20
N PRO A 15 25.24 -26.08 -40.25
CA PRO A 15 24.30 -24.97 -40.36
C PRO A 15 22.82 -25.37 -40.33
N GLU A 16 22.44 -26.50 -40.92
CA GLU A 16 21.05 -26.97 -40.89
C GLU A 16 20.61 -27.43 -39.49
N ALA A 17 21.50 -28.06 -38.72
CA ALA A 17 21.20 -28.44 -37.34
C ALA A 17 21.06 -27.20 -36.46
N LEU A 18 22.00 -26.25 -36.56
CA LEU A 18 21.93 -24.98 -35.83
C LEU A 18 20.66 -24.19 -36.18
N LYS A 19 20.25 -24.17 -37.45
CA LYS A 19 18.99 -23.53 -37.86
C LYS A 19 17.77 -24.18 -37.20
N GLN A 20 17.73 -25.51 -37.13
CA GLN A 20 16.65 -26.23 -36.44
C GLN A 20 16.65 -25.92 -34.94
N GLU A 21 17.80 -25.92 -34.29
CA GLU A 21 17.95 -25.57 -32.87
C GLU A 21 17.48 -24.13 -32.58
N VAL A 22 17.82 -23.16 -33.44
CA VAL A 22 17.36 -21.77 -33.28
C VAL A 22 15.84 -21.64 -33.45
N VAL A 23 15.24 -22.30 -34.44
CA VAL A 23 13.77 -22.27 -34.62
C VAL A 23 13.08 -22.93 -33.43
N GLN A 24 13.62 -24.05 -32.95
CA GLN A 24 13.11 -24.72 -31.76
C GLN A 24 13.19 -23.81 -30.53
N ASP A 25 14.30 -23.10 -30.29
CA ASP A 25 14.42 -22.19 -29.14
C ASP A 25 13.44 -20.98 -29.24
N ILE A 26 13.16 -20.49 -30.46
CA ILE A 26 12.13 -19.45 -30.69
C ILE A 26 10.73 -19.96 -30.31
N ASP A 27 10.39 -21.18 -30.74
CA ASP A 27 9.10 -21.80 -30.42
C ASP A 27 8.98 -22.12 -28.93
N GLU A 28 10.05 -22.61 -28.30
CA GLU A 28 10.13 -22.80 -26.86
C GLU A 28 9.98 -21.49 -26.08
N GLY A 29 10.59 -20.40 -26.54
CA GLY A 29 10.41 -19.07 -25.96
C GLY A 29 8.95 -18.60 -26.02
N SER A 30 8.27 -18.85 -27.14
CA SER A 30 6.85 -18.54 -27.32
C SER A 30 5.97 -19.38 -26.39
N GLN A 31 6.27 -20.68 -26.27
CA GLN A 31 5.53 -21.60 -25.41
C GLN A 31 5.69 -21.23 -23.92
N ARG A 32 6.92 -20.92 -23.47
CA ARG A 32 7.19 -20.45 -22.10
C ARG A 32 6.44 -19.15 -21.79
N LEU A 33 6.34 -18.22 -22.74
CA LEU A 33 5.56 -16.99 -22.57
C LEU A 33 4.06 -17.30 -22.44
N ILE A 34 3.53 -18.17 -23.30
CA ILE A 34 2.13 -18.62 -23.22
C ILE A 34 1.85 -19.24 -21.86
N GLU A 35 2.75 -20.08 -21.32
CA GLU A 35 2.61 -20.69 -20.00
C GLU A 35 2.56 -19.64 -18.89
N LEU A 36 3.45 -18.65 -18.89
CA LEU A 36 3.43 -17.55 -17.91
C LEU A 36 2.12 -16.75 -17.96
N VAL A 37 1.64 -16.42 -19.16
CA VAL A 37 0.39 -15.65 -19.33
C VAL A 37 -0.84 -16.49 -19.00
N ALA A 38 -0.84 -17.77 -19.37
CA ALA A 38 -1.92 -18.70 -19.07
C ALA A 38 -2.07 -18.96 -17.56
N ALA A 39 -0.96 -18.99 -16.83
CA ALA A 39 -0.94 -19.13 -15.37
C ALA A 39 -1.71 -18.01 -14.65
N SER A 40 -1.89 -16.84 -15.29
CA SER A 40 -2.69 -15.72 -14.77
C SER A 40 -3.96 -15.47 -15.59
N ASP A 41 -4.59 -16.54 -16.10
CA ASP A 41 -5.85 -16.51 -16.86
C ASP A 41 -5.85 -15.61 -18.10
N GLY A 42 -4.69 -15.44 -18.74
CA GLY A 42 -4.53 -14.56 -19.92
C GLY A 42 -4.98 -15.17 -21.24
N LEU A 43 -5.40 -16.45 -21.27
CA LEU A 43 -5.89 -17.11 -22.48
C LEU A 43 -7.41 -17.06 -22.56
N GLN A 44 -7.94 -16.38 -23.58
CA GLN A 44 -9.36 -16.35 -23.88
C GLN A 44 -9.61 -16.60 -25.38
N LEU A 45 -10.70 -17.30 -25.68
CA LEU A 45 -11.17 -17.51 -27.04
C LEU A 45 -12.63 -17.09 -27.18
N THR A 46 -12.83 -15.85 -27.61
CA THR A 46 -14.13 -15.31 -28.02
C THR A 46 -14.19 -15.10 -29.53
N ALA A 47 -15.38 -14.78 -30.05
CA ALA A 47 -15.53 -14.39 -31.46
C ALA A 47 -14.81 -13.07 -31.82
N ASP A 48 -14.48 -12.21 -30.84
CA ASP A 48 -13.71 -10.98 -31.08
C ASP A 48 -12.21 -11.21 -30.82
N ARG A 49 -11.49 -11.52 -31.90
CA ARG A 49 -10.03 -11.73 -31.85
C ARG A 49 -9.28 -10.56 -31.20
N ARG A 50 -9.75 -9.32 -31.35
CA ARG A 50 -9.06 -8.14 -30.77
C ARG A 50 -9.13 -8.15 -29.25
N ARG A 51 -10.27 -8.58 -28.69
CA ARG A 51 -10.42 -8.74 -27.22
C ARG A 51 -9.51 -9.84 -26.71
N ASN A 52 -9.43 -10.98 -27.39
CA ASN A 52 -8.55 -12.08 -27.00
C ASN A 52 -7.08 -11.62 -26.94
N ILE A 53 -6.61 -10.92 -27.99
CA ILE A 53 -5.23 -10.38 -28.05
C ILE A 53 -5.00 -9.34 -26.95
N ARG A 54 -5.99 -8.45 -26.72
CA ARG A 54 -5.85 -7.40 -25.71
C ARG A 54 -5.82 -7.97 -24.30
N HIS A 55 -6.65 -8.98 -24.00
CA HIS A 55 -6.65 -9.67 -22.71
C HIS A 55 -5.30 -10.34 -22.45
N PHE A 56 -4.78 -11.10 -23.42
CA PHE A 56 -3.44 -11.69 -23.35
C PHE A 56 -2.36 -10.64 -23.04
N ALA A 57 -2.35 -9.53 -23.78
CA ALA A 57 -1.37 -8.46 -23.60
C ALA A 57 -1.53 -7.75 -22.23
N ASN A 58 -2.77 -7.48 -21.80
CA ASN A 58 -3.05 -6.89 -20.49
C ASN A 58 -2.50 -7.78 -19.37
N THR A 59 -2.81 -9.07 -19.39
CA THR A 59 -2.29 -10.04 -18.42
C THR A 59 -0.78 -10.11 -18.45
N MET A 60 -0.19 -10.20 -19.66
CA MET A 60 1.27 -10.22 -19.84
C MET A 60 1.95 -9.01 -19.20
N PHE A 61 1.49 -7.80 -19.48
CA PHE A 61 2.09 -6.59 -18.90
C PHE A 61 1.83 -6.47 -17.39
N ASN A 62 0.71 -7.00 -16.88
CA ASN A 62 0.45 -7.08 -15.45
C ASN A 62 1.51 -7.95 -14.75
N ILE A 63 1.72 -9.18 -15.24
CA ILE A 63 2.69 -10.11 -14.63
C ILE A 63 4.15 -9.73 -14.89
N MET A 64 4.44 -8.99 -15.96
CA MET A 64 5.77 -8.42 -16.18
C MET A 64 6.11 -7.34 -15.15
N ARG A 65 5.13 -6.59 -14.65
CA ARG A 65 5.36 -5.49 -13.70
C ARG A 65 5.21 -5.94 -12.24
N GLY A 66 4.21 -6.77 -11.94
CA GLY A 66 3.93 -7.27 -10.59
C GLY A 66 4.50 -8.66 -10.26
N GLY A 67 4.94 -9.40 -11.28
CA GLY A 67 5.36 -10.80 -11.16
C GLY A 67 4.22 -11.80 -11.35
N ILE A 68 4.59 -13.08 -11.41
CA ILE A 68 3.70 -14.26 -11.44
C ILE A 68 4.24 -15.31 -10.48
N PHE A 69 3.36 -16.07 -9.82
CA PHE A 69 3.77 -17.15 -8.93
C PHE A 69 4.49 -18.26 -9.72
N ASP A 70 5.48 -18.89 -9.08
CA ASP A 70 6.38 -19.79 -9.76
C ASP A 70 5.70 -21.05 -10.31
N GLU A 71 5.04 -21.82 -9.44
CA GLU A 71 4.37 -23.08 -9.76
C GLU A 71 3.14 -23.24 -8.86
N ASN A 72 2.00 -22.70 -9.28
CA ASN A 72 0.76 -22.70 -8.48
C ASN A 72 0.99 -22.19 -7.05
N TYR A 73 0.69 -23.02 -6.05
CA TYR A 73 0.93 -22.76 -4.62
C TYR A 73 2.14 -23.52 -4.08
N THR A 74 2.98 -24.09 -4.94
CA THR A 74 4.18 -24.82 -4.57
C THR A 74 5.31 -23.87 -4.19
N ILE A 75 6.03 -24.24 -3.14
CA ILE A 75 7.15 -23.51 -2.55
C ILE A 75 8.36 -24.44 -2.51
N GLU A 76 9.50 -23.93 -2.95
CA GLU A 76 10.78 -24.62 -2.85
C GLU A 76 11.43 -24.30 -1.50
N ARG A 77 11.73 -25.34 -0.72
CA ARG A 77 12.32 -25.21 0.62
C ARG A 77 13.59 -24.37 0.63
N ALA A 78 14.46 -24.57 -0.37
CA ALA A 78 15.73 -23.84 -0.47
C ALA A 78 15.52 -22.32 -0.63
N ASP A 79 14.59 -21.91 -1.49
CA ASP A 79 14.28 -20.50 -1.70
C ASP A 79 13.57 -19.89 -0.48
N PHE A 80 12.63 -20.61 0.13
CA PHE A 80 11.98 -20.18 1.37
C PHE A 80 12.98 -19.99 2.51
N MET A 81 13.89 -20.94 2.73
CA MET A 81 14.93 -20.85 3.74
C MET A 81 15.88 -19.67 3.48
N ALA A 82 16.26 -19.43 2.22
CA ALA A 82 17.07 -18.28 1.85
C ALA A 82 16.35 -16.95 2.07
N TYR A 83 15.03 -16.90 1.85
CA TYR A 83 14.21 -15.76 2.20
C TYR A 83 14.16 -15.52 3.71
N ILE A 84 13.94 -16.56 4.53
CA ILE A 84 13.92 -16.42 6.00
C ILE A 84 15.27 -15.92 6.51
N ASP A 85 16.38 -16.38 5.93
CA ASP A 85 17.72 -15.90 6.29
C ASP A 85 17.88 -14.41 5.97
N ARG A 86 17.58 -13.98 4.74
CA ARG A 86 17.66 -12.56 4.35
C ARG A 86 16.71 -11.66 5.14
N ALA A 87 15.51 -12.13 5.43
CA ALA A 87 14.52 -11.38 6.18
C ALA A 87 14.89 -11.29 7.67
N ASN A 88 15.30 -12.40 8.30
CA ASN A 88 15.71 -12.43 9.69
C ASN A 88 16.68 -13.60 10.01
N HIS A 89 17.99 -13.32 10.03
CA HIS A 89 19.05 -14.28 10.34
C HIS A 89 18.84 -15.01 11.68
N LYS A 90 18.27 -14.33 12.68
CA LYS A 90 18.04 -14.93 14.01
C LYS A 90 16.89 -15.93 13.98
N VAL A 91 15.81 -15.62 13.25
CA VAL A 91 14.70 -16.55 13.02
C VAL A 91 15.19 -17.73 12.19
N PHE A 92 15.96 -17.48 11.13
CA PHE A 92 16.58 -18.54 10.34
C PHE A 92 17.35 -19.52 11.22
N VAL A 93 18.36 -19.04 11.95
CA VAL A 93 19.18 -19.89 12.84
C VAL A 93 18.32 -20.70 13.82
N LYS A 94 17.28 -20.09 14.41
CA LYS A 94 16.37 -20.76 15.35
C LYS A 94 15.51 -21.84 14.67
N LYS A 95 15.19 -21.69 13.39
CA LYS A 95 14.24 -22.53 12.65
C LYS A 95 14.89 -23.42 11.58
N SER A 96 16.20 -23.32 11.37
CA SER A 96 16.91 -24.07 10.30
C SER A 96 16.76 -25.57 10.41
N GLU A 97 16.81 -26.15 11.61
CA GLU A 97 16.63 -27.59 11.81
C GLU A 97 15.18 -28.03 11.49
N LEU A 98 14.19 -27.27 11.98
CA LEU A 98 12.78 -27.49 11.70
C LEU A 98 12.50 -27.45 10.19
N MET A 99 12.89 -26.35 9.53
CA MET A 99 12.70 -26.17 8.09
C MET A 99 13.49 -27.20 7.27
N GLY A 100 14.69 -27.59 7.74
CA GLY A 100 15.50 -28.63 7.10
C GLY A 100 14.85 -30.02 7.12
N GLY A 101 13.92 -30.26 8.05
CA GLY A 101 13.10 -31.47 8.11
C GLY A 101 11.90 -31.48 7.17
N TRP A 102 11.55 -30.36 6.55
CA TRP A 102 10.42 -30.28 5.62
C TRP A 102 10.75 -30.88 4.25
N PRO A 103 9.74 -31.26 3.44
CA PRO A 103 9.96 -31.70 2.06
C PRO A 103 10.71 -30.67 1.20
N GLU A 104 11.43 -31.12 0.17
CA GLU A 104 12.14 -30.20 -0.75
C GLU A 104 11.20 -29.22 -1.47
N LYS A 105 9.99 -29.69 -1.80
CA LYS A 105 8.86 -28.90 -2.28
C LYS A 105 7.64 -29.18 -1.40
N PHE A 106 6.95 -28.13 -0.99
CA PHE A 106 5.69 -28.19 -0.24
C PHE A 106 4.70 -27.15 -0.79
N ASP A 107 3.45 -27.17 -0.36
CA ASP A 107 2.45 -26.18 -0.76
C ASP A 107 2.20 -25.11 0.32
N LEU A 108 1.51 -24.04 -0.06
CA LEU A 108 1.15 -22.94 0.85
C LEU A 108 0.36 -23.44 2.07
N ALA A 109 -0.52 -24.43 1.90
CA ALA A 109 -1.33 -24.98 2.99
C ALA A 109 -0.44 -25.70 4.02
N PHE A 110 0.58 -26.44 3.58
CA PHE A 110 1.60 -27.00 4.45
C PHE A 110 2.32 -25.90 5.23
N LEU A 111 2.77 -24.83 4.55
CA LEU A 111 3.46 -23.71 5.20
C LEU A 111 2.58 -23.05 6.27
N GLN A 112 1.32 -22.77 5.96
CA GLN A 112 0.35 -22.20 6.90
C GLN A 112 0.11 -23.12 8.11
N THR A 113 0.02 -24.43 7.88
CA THR A 113 -0.13 -25.41 8.96
C THR A 113 1.10 -25.44 9.87
N GLN A 114 2.30 -25.47 9.29
CA GLN A 114 3.55 -25.45 10.06
C GLN A 114 3.71 -24.14 10.84
N ALA A 115 3.40 -23.01 10.21
CA ALA A 115 3.43 -21.70 10.84
C ALA A 115 2.43 -21.65 12.01
N GLY A 116 1.20 -22.13 11.82
CA GLY A 116 0.15 -22.13 12.85
C GLY A 116 0.53 -22.87 14.14
N GLN A 117 1.34 -23.93 14.04
CA GLN A 117 1.85 -24.73 15.16
C GLN A 117 3.04 -24.10 15.90
N ASP A 118 3.58 -22.98 15.41
CA ASP A 118 4.74 -22.32 15.99
C ASP A 118 4.35 -21.14 16.89
N ASP A 119 5.05 -20.96 18.01
CA ASP A 119 4.82 -19.84 18.93
C ASP A 119 5.63 -18.58 18.55
N ASP A 120 6.57 -18.68 17.61
CA ASP A 120 7.39 -17.55 17.17
C ASP A 120 6.63 -16.66 16.17
N LEU A 121 6.09 -15.55 16.69
CA LEU A 121 5.34 -14.57 15.90
C LEU A 121 6.16 -13.95 14.75
N ASN A 122 7.50 -13.85 14.86
CA ASN A 122 8.29 -13.36 13.73
C ASN A 122 8.31 -14.40 12.60
N PHE A 123 8.47 -15.68 12.96
CA PHE A 123 8.43 -16.77 11.99
C PHE A 123 7.05 -16.86 11.32
N LYS A 124 5.96 -16.84 12.11
CA LYS A 124 4.58 -16.82 11.60
C LYS A 124 4.36 -15.70 10.58
N ARG A 125 4.76 -14.47 10.92
CA ARG A 125 4.67 -13.32 10.02
C ARG A 125 5.46 -13.54 8.73
N LEU A 126 6.70 -13.99 8.82
CA LEU A 126 7.55 -14.20 7.65
C LEU A 126 7.02 -15.31 6.75
N CYS A 127 6.45 -16.39 7.32
CA CYS A 127 5.74 -17.42 6.56
C CYS A 127 4.55 -16.85 5.80
N ALA A 128 3.74 -15.99 6.44
CA ALA A 128 2.60 -15.34 5.80
C ALA A 128 3.03 -14.38 4.68
N GLU A 129 4.06 -13.56 4.89
CA GLU A 129 4.56 -12.58 3.91
C GLU A 129 5.25 -13.18 2.67
N TYR A 130 5.62 -14.47 2.70
CA TYR A 130 6.38 -15.07 1.62
C TYR A 130 5.54 -15.25 0.35
N LEU A 131 6.00 -14.62 -0.74
CA LEU A 131 5.38 -14.69 -2.07
C LEU A 131 6.43 -15.19 -3.09
N PRO A 132 6.31 -16.43 -3.61
CA PRO A 132 7.26 -17.02 -4.56
C PRO A 132 7.05 -16.49 -5.99
N LEU A 133 7.17 -15.17 -6.15
CA LEU A 133 6.99 -14.49 -7.45
C LEU A 133 8.27 -14.55 -8.28
N LYS A 134 8.08 -14.59 -9.60
CA LYS A 134 9.11 -14.44 -10.63
C LYS A 134 8.62 -13.48 -11.72
N PHE A 135 9.44 -13.26 -12.74
CA PHE A 135 9.09 -12.52 -13.98
C PHE A 135 8.90 -11.00 -13.84
N SER A 136 8.80 -10.48 -12.61
CA SER A 136 8.69 -9.04 -12.39
C SER A 136 9.93 -8.27 -12.84
N ARG A 137 9.73 -7.03 -13.29
CA ARG A 137 10.78 -6.05 -13.55
C ARG A 137 10.24 -4.64 -13.41
N ARG A 138 11.14 -3.67 -13.16
CA ARG A 138 10.79 -2.25 -13.26
C ARG A 138 10.43 -1.89 -14.70
N HIS A 139 9.45 -1.00 -14.86
CA HIS A 139 8.90 -0.59 -16.16
C HIS A 139 9.68 0.59 -16.78
N GLY A 140 11.01 0.49 -16.77
CA GLY A 140 11.89 1.39 -17.50
C GLY A 140 12.02 0.98 -18.96
N ASP A 141 12.08 1.95 -19.86
CA ASP A 141 12.26 1.76 -21.31
C ASP A 141 12.67 3.11 -21.95
N PRO A 142 13.02 3.17 -23.26
CA PRO A 142 13.43 4.43 -23.90
C PRO A 142 12.39 5.57 -23.84
N SER A 143 11.10 5.26 -23.69
CA SER A 143 10.04 6.25 -23.47
C SER A 143 9.89 6.67 -22.00
N ARG A 144 10.51 5.93 -21.07
CA ARG A 144 10.58 6.21 -19.62
C ARG A 144 12.02 6.15 -19.11
N PRO A 145 12.95 6.96 -19.66
CA PRO A 145 14.38 6.84 -19.38
C PRO A 145 14.77 7.18 -17.93
N TRP A 146 13.90 7.86 -17.19
CA TRP A 146 14.05 8.13 -15.75
C TRP A 146 13.86 6.88 -14.88
N ASN A 147 13.23 5.82 -15.42
CA ASN A 147 13.10 4.54 -14.73
C ASN A 147 14.24 3.60 -15.16
N ARG A 148 15.19 3.33 -14.24
CA ARG A 148 16.14 2.22 -14.45
C ARG A 148 15.41 0.89 -14.34
N PHE A 149 15.72 -0.05 -15.25
CA PHE A 149 15.19 -1.40 -15.22
C PHE A 149 16.30 -2.44 -15.33
N SER A 150 16.05 -3.61 -14.75
CA SER A 150 16.83 -4.83 -14.94
C SER A 150 15.86 -6.01 -15.00
N ILE A 151 16.20 -7.04 -15.79
CA ILE A 151 15.39 -8.25 -15.97
C ILE A 151 16.16 -9.41 -15.36
N ASN A 152 16.05 -9.57 -14.04
CA ASN A 152 16.82 -10.54 -13.27
C ASN A 152 16.00 -11.82 -13.07
N LEU A 153 15.87 -12.63 -14.13
CA LEU A 153 15.04 -13.85 -14.11
C LEU A 153 15.82 -15.13 -13.87
N ARG A 154 17.12 -15.10 -14.18
CA ARG A 154 18.04 -16.20 -14.01
C ARG A 154 19.35 -15.70 -13.46
N ASP A 155 19.96 -16.52 -12.63
CA ASP A 155 21.31 -16.28 -12.16
C ASP A 155 22.30 -16.38 -13.34
N GLU A 156 23.18 -15.39 -13.47
CA GLU A 156 24.06 -15.27 -14.65
C GLU A 156 25.13 -16.37 -14.71
N GLU A 157 25.51 -16.94 -13.56
CA GLU A 157 26.56 -17.95 -13.46
C GLU A 157 26.00 -19.38 -13.59
N THR A 158 24.88 -19.67 -12.93
CA THR A 158 24.29 -21.00 -12.83
C THR A 158 23.12 -21.22 -13.78
N GLY A 159 22.50 -20.15 -14.29
CA GLY A 159 21.30 -20.20 -15.14
C GLY A 159 20.03 -20.62 -14.40
N SER A 160 20.09 -20.79 -13.08
CA SER A 160 18.96 -21.16 -12.23
C SER A 160 17.92 -20.03 -12.18
N LYS A 161 16.63 -20.37 -11.97
CA LYS A 161 15.55 -19.36 -11.89
C LYS A 161 15.72 -18.51 -10.63
N ILE A 162 15.42 -17.22 -10.74
CA ILE A 162 15.38 -16.29 -9.62
C ILE A 162 13.91 -16.05 -9.26
N LEU A 163 13.55 -16.34 -8.00
CA LEU A 163 12.27 -15.94 -7.41
C LEU A 163 12.51 -14.62 -6.67
N ASP A 164 12.21 -13.51 -7.32
CA ASP A 164 12.37 -12.19 -6.73
C ASP A 164 11.37 -11.19 -7.32
N TYR A 165 11.07 -10.17 -6.53
CA TYR A 165 10.26 -9.05 -6.96
C TYR A 165 10.69 -7.75 -6.31
N GLN A 166 10.51 -6.68 -7.07
CA GLN A 166 10.73 -5.31 -6.61
C GLN A 166 9.79 -4.38 -7.37
N GLY A 167 9.06 -3.52 -6.66
CA GLY A 167 8.13 -2.60 -7.30
C GLY A 167 7.76 -1.43 -6.43
N ASN A 168 7.57 -0.26 -7.07
CA ASN A 168 7.03 0.91 -6.40
C ASN A 168 5.67 0.56 -5.81
N TRP A 169 5.38 1.12 -4.63
CA TRP A 169 4.23 0.75 -3.80
C TRP A 169 2.93 0.58 -4.58
N ARG A 170 2.46 1.67 -5.19
CA ARG A 170 1.21 1.69 -5.95
C ARG A 170 1.23 0.71 -7.12
N ASP A 171 2.32 0.68 -7.89
CA ASP A 171 2.40 -0.13 -9.09
C ASP A 171 2.22 -1.62 -8.80
N ILE A 172 2.97 -2.13 -7.81
CA ILE A 172 3.00 -3.56 -7.51
C ILE A 172 1.71 -4.02 -6.83
N PHE A 173 1.16 -3.25 -5.89
CA PHE A 173 -0.08 -3.60 -5.23
C PHE A 173 -1.29 -3.53 -6.17
N GLN A 174 -1.31 -2.59 -7.13
CA GLN A 174 -2.31 -2.62 -8.21
C GLN A 174 -2.19 -3.84 -9.12
N ASN A 175 -0.96 -4.30 -9.43
CA ASN A 175 -0.81 -5.51 -10.24
C ASN A 175 -1.22 -6.78 -9.47
N TRP A 176 -0.94 -6.80 -8.17
CA TRP A 176 -1.33 -7.89 -7.28
C TRP A 176 -2.84 -7.99 -7.09
N GLU A 177 -3.57 -6.87 -7.12
CA GLU A 177 -5.03 -6.87 -7.14
C GLU A 177 -5.59 -7.69 -8.31
N ALA A 178 -5.01 -7.57 -9.52
CA ALA A 178 -5.43 -8.38 -10.65
C ALA A 178 -4.94 -9.85 -10.52
N LEU A 179 -3.70 -10.04 -10.05
CA LEU A 179 -3.08 -11.36 -9.93
C LEU A 179 -3.79 -12.27 -8.93
N VAL A 180 -4.30 -11.72 -7.82
CA VAL A 180 -4.92 -12.51 -6.74
C VAL A 180 -6.20 -13.21 -7.20
N HIS A 181 -6.86 -12.74 -8.25
CA HIS A 181 -8.01 -13.46 -8.84
C HIS A 181 -7.63 -14.81 -9.45
N SER A 182 -6.41 -14.96 -9.97
CA SER A 182 -5.88 -16.25 -10.46
C SER A 182 -5.26 -17.09 -9.33
N TYR A 183 -4.88 -16.45 -8.22
CA TYR A 183 -4.22 -17.10 -7.08
C TYR A 183 -4.77 -16.64 -5.73
N PRO A 184 -6.05 -16.94 -5.44
CA PRO A 184 -6.76 -16.37 -4.29
C PRO A 184 -6.13 -16.71 -2.93
N GLU A 185 -5.44 -17.85 -2.78
CA GLU A 185 -4.86 -18.24 -1.48
C GLU A 185 -3.69 -17.34 -1.03
N PHE A 186 -3.04 -16.61 -1.95
CA PHE A 186 -1.94 -15.70 -1.62
C PHE A 186 -2.40 -14.32 -1.11
N ILE A 187 -3.71 -14.07 -1.01
CA ILE A 187 -4.24 -12.78 -0.53
C ILE A 187 -3.68 -12.39 0.85
N GLU A 188 -3.52 -13.37 1.73
CA GLU A 188 -2.97 -13.16 3.07
C GLU A 188 -1.55 -12.59 3.01
N GLY A 189 -0.69 -13.16 2.16
CA GLY A 189 0.68 -12.66 2.00
C GLY A 189 0.74 -11.26 1.41
N MET A 190 -0.17 -10.92 0.50
CA MET A 190 -0.28 -9.56 -0.05
C MET A 190 -0.70 -8.54 1.02
N ILE A 191 -1.68 -8.89 1.86
CA ILE A 191 -2.16 -8.06 2.97
C ILE A 191 -1.06 -7.88 4.02
N PHE A 192 -0.41 -8.97 4.43
CA PHE A 192 0.69 -8.91 5.39
C PHE A 192 1.84 -8.05 4.86
N LYS A 193 2.21 -8.23 3.59
CA LYS A 193 3.27 -7.41 2.97
C LYS A 193 2.90 -5.92 2.96
N PHE A 194 1.65 -5.57 2.65
CA PHE A 194 1.16 -4.20 2.68
C PHE A 194 1.18 -3.62 4.11
N LEU A 195 0.57 -4.32 5.06
CA LEU A 195 0.39 -3.81 6.42
C LEU A 195 1.72 -3.75 7.18
N ASN A 196 2.57 -4.75 7.07
CA ASN A 196 3.84 -4.78 7.80
C ASN A 196 4.89 -3.80 7.23
N ALA A 197 4.72 -3.39 5.97
CA ALA A 197 5.48 -2.29 5.39
C ALA A 197 4.84 -0.90 5.64
N THR A 198 3.68 -0.82 6.29
CA THR A 198 3.05 0.46 6.68
C THR A 198 3.67 0.99 7.98
N THR A 199 3.99 2.28 8.02
CA THR A 199 4.60 2.99 9.15
C THR A 199 3.58 3.28 10.26
N PHE A 200 4.06 3.57 11.47
CA PHE A 200 3.17 3.82 12.62
C PHE A 200 2.38 5.13 12.49
N ASP A 201 2.91 6.09 11.72
CA ASP A 201 2.25 7.35 11.38
C ASP A 201 1.33 7.23 10.15
N GLY A 202 1.04 6.01 9.69
CA GLY A 202 -0.02 5.71 8.74
C GLY A 202 0.34 5.92 7.26
N TYR A 203 1.62 5.80 6.91
CA TYR A 203 2.16 5.91 5.55
C TYR A 203 3.00 4.67 5.20
N ASN A 204 3.84 4.76 4.19
CA ASN A 204 4.65 3.65 3.71
C ASN A 204 5.91 4.11 2.97
N PRO A 205 6.95 3.27 2.91
CA PRO A 205 8.08 3.48 2.03
C PRO A 205 7.65 3.48 0.55
N TYR A 206 8.52 4.02 -0.30
CA TYR A 206 8.26 4.15 -1.73
C TYR A 206 8.19 2.79 -2.45
N ARG A 207 8.92 1.78 -1.97
CA ARG A 207 9.08 0.52 -2.70
C ARG A 207 9.13 -0.70 -1.76
N VAL A 208 8.62 -1.83 -2.25
CA VAL A 208 8.70 -3.14 -1.59
C VAL A 208 9.48 -4.13 -2.46
N PHE A 209 10.13 -5.10 -1.82
CA PHE A 209 10.81 -6.22 -2.45
C PHE A 209 10.69 -7.47 -1.59
N LYS A 210 11.12 -8.64 -2.08
CA LYS A 210 10.85 -9.95 -1.47
C LYS A 210 11.00 -9.98 0.06
N ASP A 211 12.16 -9.65 0.56
CA ASP A 211 12.54 -9.70 1.99
C ASP A 211 12.48 -8.34 2.72
N GLY A 212 11.91 -7.30 2.11
CA GLY A 212 11.81 -6.00 2.78
C GLY A 212 11.18 -4.87 1.98
N PHE A 213 11.67 -3.66 2.24
CA PHE A 213 11.24 -2.40 1.63
C PHE A 213 12.38 -1.38 1.65
N GLU A 214 12.29 -0.37 0.78
CA GLU A 214 13.24 0.74 0.68
C GLU A 214 12.49 2.08 0.59
N TRP A 215 13.09 3.10 1.20
CA TRP A 215 12.61 4.49 1.16
C TRP A 215 13.55 5.35 0.32
N GLU A 216 13.10 6.53 -0.06
CA GLU A 216 13.94 7.52 -0.74
C GLU A 216 14.88 8.20 0.27
N GLU A 217 16.08 8.56 -0.16
CA GLU A 217 17.04 9.33 0.65
C GLU A 217 17.26 10.71 0.02
N ILE A 218 17.78 11.65 0.81
CA ILE A 218 18.15 12.98 0.31
C ILE A 218 19.52 12.91 -0.34
N GLU A 219 19.63 13.41 -1.57
CA GLU A 219 20.91 13.67 -2.22
C GLU A 219 21.62 14.86 -1.54
N PRO A 220 22.79 14.66 -0.88
CA PRO A 220 23.41 15.70 -0.03
C PRO A 220 23.74 17.00 -0.75
N ASP A 221 24.06 16.92 -2.05
CA ASP A 221 24.49 18.06 -2.87
C ASP A 221 23.34 18.71 -3.66
N ASN A 222 22.09 18.26 -3.46
CA ASN A 222 20.92 18.74 -4.19
C ASN A 222 19.91 19.39 -3.22
N PRO A 223 19.86 20.74 -3.13
CA PRO A 223 18.95 21.43 -2.23
C PRO A 223 17.47 21.26 -2.59
N TRP A 224 17.17 20.70 -3.76
CA TRP A 224 15.82 20.37 -4.23
C TRP A 224 15.48 18.89 -4.07
N SER A 225 16.38 18.10 -3.47
CA SER A 225 16.11 16.71 -3.09
C SER A 225 15.37 16.70 -1.76
N TYR A 226 14.13 16.24 -1.78
CA TYR A 226 13.31 16.03 -0.59
C TYR A 226 12.62 14.68 -0.69
N ILE A 227 12.24 14.14 0.46
CA ILE A 227 11.54 12.85 0.60
C ILE A 227 10.07 13.09 0.95
N GLY A 228 9.25 12.05 1.03
CA GLY A 228 7.89 12.21 1.54
C GLY A 228 7.01 10.97 1.37
N TYR A 229 5.71 11.16 1.59
CA TYR A 229 4.72 10.10 1.49
C TYR A 229 3.60 10.51 0.54
N TRP A 230 3.26 9.65 -0.42
CA TRP A 230 2.15 9.90 -1.33
C TRP A 230 0.81 9.69 -0.62
N GLY A 231 -0.12 10.62 -0.83
CA GLY A 231 -1.39 10.64 -0.10
C GLY A 231 -2.32 9.46 -0.40
N ASP A 232 -2.29 8.93 -1.62
CA ASP A 232 -3.19 7.87 -2.10
C ASP A 232 -2.73 6.45 -1.74
N HIS A 233 -1.46 6.26 -1.40
CA HIS A 233 -0.81 4.94 -1.29
C HIS A 233 -1.46 3.96 -0.29
N GLN A 234 -2.27 4.44 0.63
CA GLN A 234 -2.79 3.62 1.73
C GLN A 234 -4.19 3.07 1.46
N ILE A 235 -5.19 3.96 1.45
CA ILE A 235 -6.59 3.59 1.67
C ILE A 235 -7.13 2.68 0.56
N ILE A 236 -7.13 3.14 -0.69
CA ILE A 236 -7.84 2.41 -1.75
C ILE A 236 -7.16 1.09 -2.11
N TYR A 237 -5.82 1.05 -2.13
CA TYR A 237 -5.07 -0.16 -2.50
C TYR A 237 -5.20 -1.25 -1.43
N LEU A 238 -5.12 -0.88 -0.15
CA LEU A 238 -5.41 -1.81 0.95
C LEU A 238 -6.84 -2.32 0.88
N LEU A 239 -7.81 -1.41 0.66
CA LEU A 239 -9.22 -1.76 0.62
C LEU A 239 -9.52 -2.84 -0.42
N LYS A 240 -8.91 -2.79 -1.61
CA LYS A 240 -9.16 -3.80 -2.65
C LYS A 240 -8.76 -5.21 -2.20
N PHE A 241 -7.65 -5.36 -1.48
CA PHE A 241 -7.27 -6.64 -0.89
C PHE A 241 -8.23 -7.08 0.22
N LEU A 242 -8.65 -6.15 1.08
CA LEU A 242 -9.58 -6.47 2.17
C LEU A 242 -10.96 -6.88 1.63
N GLU A 243 -11.48 -6.19 0.62
CA GLU A 243 -12.72 -6.56 -0.07
C GLU A 243 -12.62 -7.94 -0.71
N PHE A 244 -11.49 -8.23 -1.36
CA PHE A 244 -11.23 -9.57 -1.90
C PHE A 244 -11.22 -10.63 -0.79
N LEU A 245 -10.46 -10.39 0.29
CA LEU A 245 -10.39 -11.30 1.42
C LEU A 245 -11.78 -11.58 2.00
N ARG A 246 -12.60 -10.54 2.23
CA ARG A 246 -13.96 -10.69 2.76
C ARG A 246 -14.87 -11.48 1.80
N ALA A 247 -14.71 -11.29 0.49
CA ALA A 247 -15.55 -11.94 -0.51
C ALA A 247 -15.28 -13.45 -0.63
N TYR A 248 -14.03 -13.89 -0.44
CA TYR A 248 -13.61 -15.28 -0.67
C TYR A 248 -13.24 -16.05 0.61
N TYR A 249 -12.74 -15.37 1.64
CA TYR A 249 -12.24 -15.96 2.88
C TYR A 249 -12.63 -15.13 4.13
N PRO A 250 -13.93 -14.85 4.35
CA PRO A 250 -14.38 -14.00 5.47
C PRO A 250 -13.93 -14.52 6.84
N GLU A 251 -13.74 -15.83 7.00
CA GLU A 251 -13.26 -16.46 8.23
C GLU A 251 -11.83 -16.07 8.62
N LYS A 252 -10.97 -15.71 7.65
CA LYS A 252 -9.59 -15.30 7.92
C LYS A 252 -9.52 -13.94 8.63
N LEU A 253 -10.54 -13.09 8.49
CA LEU A 253 -10.58 -11.79 9.17
C LEU A 253 -10.65 -11.94 10.69
N GLU A 254 -11.41 -12.90 11.22
CA GLU A 254 -11.49 -13.14 12.67
C GLU A 254 -10.12 -13.51 13.25
N ALA A 255 -9.35 -14.35 12.57
CA ALA A 255 -8.00 -14.72 12.99
C ALA A 255 -7.05 -13.50 13.13
N TYR A 256 -7.30 -12.43 12.39
CA TYR A 256 -6.51 -11.19 12.45
C TYR A 256 -6.85 -10.30 13.67
N PHE A 257 -8.04 -10.49 14.27
CA PHE A 257 -8.40 -9.85 15.54
C PHE A 257 -7.75 -10.54 16.74
N GLU A 258 -7.46 -11.84 16.65
CA GLU A 258 -7.00 -12.65 17.77
C GLU A 258 -5.53 -12.40 18.18
N ASN A 259 -4.67 -12.01 17.24
CA ASN A 259 -3.22 -12.06 17.45
C ASN A 259 -2.49 -10.77 17.04
N ASP A 260 -1.46 -10.42 17.82
CA ASP A 260 -0.49 -9.37 17.49
C ASP A 260 0.50 -9.84 16.41
N SER A 261 -0.01 -10.00 15.18
CA SER A 261 0.76 -10.58 14.05
C SER A 261 1.42 -9.53 13.16
N PHE A 262 1.10 -8.25 13.35
CA PHE A 262 1.56 -7.17 12.50
C PHE A 262 2.67 -6.35 13.15
N VAL A 263 3.45 -5.65 12.32
CA VAL A 263 4.58 -4.82 12.72
C VAL A 263 4.49 -3.45 12.02
N TYR A 264 5.33 -2.50 12.41
CA TYR A 264 5.48 -1.21 11.71
C TYR A 264 6.82 -1.13 10.99
N ALA A 265 6.78 -0.64 9.76
CA ALA A 265 7.99 -0.20 9.06
C ALA A 265 8.61 1.00 9.79
N ASN A 266 9.93 0.97 9.98
CA ASN A 266 10.70 2.08 10.51
C ASN A 266 11.35 2.84 9.35
N VAL A 267 10.66 3.87 8.87
CA VAL A 267 11.17 4.79 7.85
C VAL A 267 11.74 6.03 8.57
N PRO A 268 12.96 6.49 8.28
CA PRO A 268 13.62 7.57 9.00
C PRO A 268 13.11 8.96 8.59
N TYR A 269 11.80 9.10 8.39
CA TYR A 269 11.15 10.37 8.07
C TYR A 269 10.52 10.94 9.34
N ARG A 270 10.56 12.27 9.48
CA ARG A 270 10.02 12.99 10.64
C ARG A 270 9.03 14.04 10.16
N ILE A 271 7.74 13.74 10.31
CA ILE A 271 6.69 14.71 10.00
C ILE A 271 6.68 15.77 11.12
N LYS A 272 6.91 17.03 10.74
CA LYS A 272 7.07 18.17 11.64
C LYS A 272 5.85 18.44 12.53
N PRO A 273 5.98 19.26 13.59
CA PRO A 273 4.85 19.68 14.42
C PRO A 273 3.73 20.30 13.59
N TYR A 274 2.47 20.07 13.99
CA TYR A 274 1.30 20.59 13.27
C TYR A 274 1.37 22.10 12.98
N ALA A 275 1.83 22.91 13.94
CA ALA A 275 2.02 24.34 13.73
C ALA A 275 2.97 24.67 12.57
N SER A 276 4.04 23.89 12.40
CA SER A 276 4.98 24.04 11.28
C SER A 276 4.36 23.60 9.95
N LEU A 277 3.45 22.61 9.97
CA LEU A 277 2.70 22.21 8.77
C LEU A 277 1.80 23.34 8.29
N LEU A 278 1.14 24.07 9.21
CA LEU A 278 0.32 25.22 8.88
C LEU A 278 1.13 26.42 8.40
N GLU A 279 2.33 26.62 8.96
CA GLU A 279 3.23 27.71 8.60
C GLU A 279 3.79 27.55 7.18
N ASP A 280 4.31 26.35 6.86
CA ASP A 280 4.85 26.03 5.53
C ASP A 280 4.49 24.58 5.14
N PRO A 281 3.34 24.37 4.48
CA PRO A 281 2.87 23.03 4.16
C PRO A 281 3.65 22.36 3.02
N LYS A 282 4.65 23.04 2.44
CA LYS A 282 5.57 22.46 1.46
C LYS A 282 6.86 21.94 2.11
N ASN A 283 7.12 22.27 3.38
CA ASN A 283 8.32 21.91 4.11
C ASN A 283 7.98 21.19 5.42
N THR A 284 7.52 19.95 5.31
CA THR A 284 6.77 19.25 6.36
C THR A 284 7.42 17.98 6.87
N ILE A 285 8.40 17.42 6.15
CA ILE A 285 9.04 16.16 6.51
C ILE A 285 10.55 16.26 6.37
N ASP A 286 11.26 16.00 7.47
CA ASP A 286 12.71 15.94 7.51
C ASP A 286 13.21 14.48 7.43
N TYR A 287 14.42 14.28 6.87
CA TYR A 287 15.11 12.99 6.93
C TYR A 287 15.98 12.92 8.19
N ASP A 288 15.74 11.92 9.03
CA ASP A 288 16.52 11.67 10.25
C ASP A 288 17.70 10.74 9.93
N HIS A 289 18.85 11.35 9.60
CA HIS A 289 20.07 10.63 9.24
C HIS A 289 20.57 9.70 10.34
N GLU A 290 20.42 10.06 11.61
CA GLU A 290 20.87 9.23 12.73
C GLU A 290 19.99 7.97 12.84
N ALA A 291 18.67 8.13 12.71
CA ALA A 291 17.76 7.00 12.67
C ALA A 291 18.02 6.11 11.45
N GLY A 292 18.28 6.68 10.27
CA GLY A 292 18.65 5.94 9.06
C GLY A 292 19.88 5.04 9.29
N GLN A 293 20.96 5.62 9.85
CA GLN A 293 22.18 4.87 10.18
C GLN A 293 21.91 3.75 11.19
N LYS A 294 21.08 4.00 12.21
CA LYS A 294 20.69 2.96 13.18
C LYS A 294 19.93 1.82 12.51
N ILE A 295 19.03 2.12 11.58
CA ILE A 295 18.29 1.10 10.84
C ILE A 295 19.23 0.26 9.97
N ASP A 296 20.16 0.89 9.25
CA ASP A 296 21.10 0.16 8.39
C ASP A 296 22.04 -0.74 9.18
N LEU A 297 22.51 -0.29 10.36
CA LEU A 297 23.24 -1.15 11.29
C LEU A 297 22.40 -2.37 11.70
N LYS A 298 21.11 -2.17 12.02
CA LYS A 298 20.21 -3.29 12.36
C LYS A 298 19.90 -4.20 11.19
N ARG A 299 19.82 -3.69 9.96
CA ARG A 299 19.73 -4.52 8.76
C ARG A 299 20.95 -5.41 8.60
N GLY A 300 22.15 -4.86 8.81
CA GLY A 300 23.40 -5.65 8.79
C GLY A 300 23.46 -6.73 9.89
N GLU A 301 22.86 -6.49 11.06
CA GLU A 301 22.84 -7.45 12.17
C GLU A 301 21.76 -8.54 12.05
N ILE A 302 20.59 -8.21 11.48
CA ILE A 302 19.38 -9.03 11.60
C ILE A 302 18.83 -9.46 10.24
N GLY A 303 19.09 -8.72 9.16
CA GLY A 303 18.40 -8.87 7.88
C GLY A 303 17.30 -7.82 7.70
N GLY A 304 16.37 -8.05 6.76
CA GLY A 304 15.26 -7.13 6.44
C GLY A 304 14.47 -6.61 7.65
N ASP A 305 14.21 -7.48 8.64
CA ASP A 305 13.53 -7.16 9.91
C ASP A 305 14.28 -6.11 10.76
N GLY A 306 15.54 -5.82 10.44
CA GLY A 306 16.29 -4.71 11.01
C GLY A 306 15.63 -3.34 10.78
N ALA A 307 14.81 -3.21 9.74
CA ALA A 307 14.05 -2.01 9.40
C ALA A 307 12.64 -1.95 10.02
N LEU A 308 12.31 -2.86 10.94
CA LEU A 308 11.05 -2.79 11.68
C LEU A 308 11.21 -1.96 12.95
N LEU A 309 10.12 -1.28 13.32
CA LEU A 309 10.08 -0.48 14.53
C LEU A 309 10.22 -1.37 15.77
N ARG A 310 10.94 -0.86 16.77
CA ARG A 310 11.17 -1.54 18.04
C ARG A 310 10.49 -0.78 19.15
N GLU A 311 10.07 -1.50 20.18
CA GLU A 311 9.71 -0.87 21.44
C GLU A 311 10.98 -0.56 22.27
N THR A 312 10.80 0.21 23.34
CA THR A 312 11.85 0.57 24.31
C THR A 312 12.68 -0.61 24.84
N HIS A 313 12.12 -1.83 24.87
CA HIS A 313 12.84 -3.06 25.28
C HIS A 313 13.55 -3.79 24.11
N VAL A 314 13.72 -3.14 22.95
CA VAL A 314 14.53 -3.56 21.79
C VAL A 314 13.91 -4.69 20.93
N PHE A 315 12.76 -5.24 21.33
CA PHE A 315 12.03 -6.21 20.50
C PHE A 315 11.29 -5.53 19.35
N ILE A 316 11.12 -6.26 18.24
CA ILE A 316 10.25 -5.82 17.13
C ILE A 316 8.84 -5.66 17.69
N TYR A 317 8.31 -4.44 17.62
CA TYR A 317 7.01 -4.10 18.18
C TYR A 317 5.90 -4.75 17.35
N LYS A 318 4.95 -5.40 18.03
CA LYS A 318 3.87 -6.18 17.41
C LYS A 318 2.51 -5.68 17.82
N VAL A 319 1.60 -5.64 16.86
CA VAL A 319 0.26 -5.07 17.00
C VAL A 319 -0.75 -5.92 16.24
N ASN A 320 -2.02 -5.81 16.60
CA ASN A 320 -3.09 -6.52 15.91
C ASN A 320 -3.57 -5.76 14.68
N PHE A 321 -4.46 -6.39 13.93
CA PHE A 321 -5.04 -5.82 12.71
C PHE A 321 -5.81 -4.52 12.94
N VAL A 322 -6.60 -4.44 14.02
CA VAL A 322 -7.39 -3.25 14.33
C VAL A 322 -6.49 -2.04 14.51
N GLU A 323 -5.36 -2.21 15.19
CA GLU A 323 -4.38 -1.14 15.35
C GLU A 323 -3.81 -0.67 14.00
N LYS A 324 -3.49 -1.61 13.09
CA LYS A 324 -3.02 -1.26 11.74
C LYS A 324 -4.07 -0.48 10.94
N MET A 325 -5.34 -0.85 11.05
CA MET A 325 -6.45 -0.11 10.42
C MET A 325 -6.60 1.29 11.04
N MET A 326 -6.50 1.39 12.37
CA MET A 326 -6.56 2.67 13.08
C MET A 326 -5.41 3.58 12.68
N ALA A 327 -4.17 3.10 12.63
CA ALA A 327 -3.00 3.92 12.29
C ALA A 327 -3.17 4.60 10.92
N THR A 328 -3.57 3.85 9.89
CA THR A 328 -3.76 4.40 8.54
C THR A 328 -4.99 5.32 8.44
N MET A 329 -6.10 4.95 9.08
CA MET A 329 -7.33 5.74 9.08
C MET A 329 -7.16 7.07 9.82
N LEU A 330 -6.58 7.04 11.03
CA LEU A 330 -6.36 8.22 11.87
C LEU A 330 -5.36 9.18 11.25
N ALA A 331 -4.34 8.68 10.53
CA ALA A 331 -3.43 9.55 9.77
C ALA A 331 -4.15 10.37 8.68
N LYS A 332 -5.17 9.78 8.04
CA LYS A 332 -6.00 10.50 7.06
C LYS A 332 -6.99 11.45 7.74
N VAL A 333 -7.69 11.01 8.78
CA VAL A 333 -8.60 11.86 9.55
C VAL A 333 -7.88 13.04 10.20
N ALA A 334 -6.64 12.86 10.65
CA ALA A 334 -5.82 13.95 11.18
C ALA A 334 -5.58 15.11 10.19
N ASN A 335 -5.69 14.82 8.89
CA ASN A 335 -5.54 15.78 7.79
C ASN A 335 -6.88 16.13 7.15
N PHE A 336 -8.01 15.74 7.73
CA PHE A 336 -9.32 16.07 7.21
C PHE A 336 -9.63 17.55 7.43
N ILE A 337 -9.92 18.25 6.34
CA ILE A 337 -10.44 19.61 6.33
C ILE A 337 -11.91 19.52 5.93
N PRO A 338 -12.86 19.86 6.83
CA PRO A 338 -14.29 19.84 6.51
C PRO A 338 -14.58 20.56 5.19
N GLU A 339 -15.50 20.04 4.38
CA GLU A 339 -15.85 20.50 3.02
C GLU A 339 -14.67 20.67 2.02
N GLY A 340 -13.43 20.35 2.42
CA GLY A 340 -12.23 20.50 1.61
C GLY A 340 -11.64 19.19 1.13
N GLY A 341 -11.63 18.15 1.97
CA GLY A 341 -11.01 16.85 1.67
C GLY A 341 -9.89 16.48 2.65
N ILE A 342 -8.94 15.64 2.21
CA ILE A 342 -7.72 15.28 2.97
C ILE A 342 -6.54 16.14 2.52
N TRP A 343 -5.92 16.86 3.44
CA TRP A 343 -4.83 17.80 3.16
C TRP A 343 -3.58 17.11 2.59
N MET A 344 -3.05 17.64 1.49
CA MET A 344 -1.87 17.11 0.79
C MET A 344 -0.58 17.78 1.29
N ASN A 345 -0.14 17.44 2.51
CA ASN A 345 0.97 18.11 3.20
C ASN A 345 2.19 17.21 3.44
N THR A 346 2.37 16.14 2.67
CA THR A 346 3.41 15.11 2.91
C THR A 346 4.53 15.09 1.87
N GLN A 347 4.81 16.23 1.24
CA GLN A 347 5.90 16.45 0.27
C GLN A 347 5.90 15.52 -0.97
N ARG A 348 4.81 14.78 -1.21
CA ARG A 348 4.60 13.99 -2.42
C ARG A 348 3.14 14.12 -2.88
N PRO A 349 2.89 14.04 -4.19
CA PRO A 349 1.54 14.09 -4.73
C PRO A 349 0.74 12.85 -4.39
N GLU A 350 -0.43 12.71 -5.02
CA GLU A 350 -1.16 11.46 -5.09
C GLU A 350 -0.88 10.77 -6.44
N TRP A 351 -1.89 10.15 -7.06
CA TRP A 351 -1.73 9.35 -8.28
C TRP A 351 -1.16 10.15 -9.47
N ASN A 352 -1.62 11.40 -9.67
CA ASN A 352 -1.19 12.24 -10.78
C ASN A 352 0.03 13.11 -10.42
N ASP A 353 1.22 12.61 -10.75
CA ASP A 353 2.49 13.32 -10.51
C ASP A 353 2.60 14.65 -11.26
N ALA A 354 1.88 14.83 -12.38
CA ALA A 354 1.90 16.07 -13.15
C ALA A 354 1.25 17.27 -12.43
N ASN A 355 0.44 17.00 -11.39
CA ASN A 355 -0.17 18.00 -10.52
C ASN A 355 0.58 18.13 -9.17
N ASN A 356 1.85 17.75 -9.10
CA ASN A 356 2.65 17.79 -7.87
C ASN A 356 2.73 19.15 -7.17
N ALA A 357 2.53 20.27 -7.89
CA ALA A 357 2.49 21.59 -7.29
C ALA A 357 1.32 21.80 -6.30
N LEU A 358 0.28 20.94 -6.37
CA LEU A 358 -0.81 20.92 -5.39
C LEU A 358 -0.33 20.53 -3.99
N VAL A 359 0.78 19.80 -3.85
CA VAL A 359 1.36 19.48 -2.55
C VAL A 359 1.65 20.78 -1.79
N GLY A 360 1.19 20.87 -0.55
CA GLY A 360 1.14 22.08 0.25
C GLY A 360 -0.29 22.52 0.47
N ASN A 361 -0.86 23.29 -0.44
CA ASN A 361 -2.21 23.86 -0.28
C ASN A 361 -3.33 22.98 -0.84
N GLY A 362 -3.01 21.93 -1.58
CA GLY A 362 -3.96 21.00 -2.17
C GLY A 362 -4.67 20.16 -1.13
N VAL A 363 -5.93 19.86 -1.39
CA VAL A 363 -6.78 19.04 -0.53
C VAL A 363 -7.50 18.01 -1.40
N SER A 364 -7.31 16.73 -1.11
CA SER A 364 -7.82 15.61 -1.91
C SER A 364 -9.22 15.20 -1.47
N MET A 365 -10.20 15.50 -2.31
CA MET A 365 -11.52 14.86 -2.22
C MET A 365 -11.48 13.42 -2.74
N VAL A 366 -10.59 13.12 -3.70
CA VAL A 366 -10.33 11.76 -4.21
C VAL A 366 -10.07 10.79 -3.05
N THR A 367 -9.12 11.10 -2.18
CA THR A 367 -8.79 10.26 -1.02
C THR A 367 -9.93 10.24 0.00
N LEU A 368 -10.68 11.34 0.16
CA LEU A 368 -11.84 11.37 1.05
C LEU A 368 -12.97 10.43 0.59
N TYR A 369 -13.24 10.36 -0.72
CA TYR A 369 -14.21 9.43 -1.29
C TYR A 369 -13.86 7.97 -1.01
N TYR A 370 -12.58 7.60 -1.17
CA TYR A 370 -12.11 6.26 -0.85
C TYR A 370 -12.04 5.98 0.66
N LEU A 371 -11.73 6.99 1.48
CA LEU A 371 -11.74 6.87 2.94
C LEU A 371 -13.15 6.58 3.47
N ARG A 372 -14.18 7.21 2.89
CA ARG A 372 -15.57 6.90 3.19
C ARG A 372 -15.88 5.42 2.91
N ARG A 373 -15.53 4.92 1.73
CA ARG A 373 -15.73 3.49 1.37
C ARG A 373 -14.99 2.56 2.34
N PHE A 374 -13.75 2.90 2.69
CA PHE A 374 -12.93 2.14 3.63
C PHE A 374 -13.57 2.10 5.03
N MET A 375 -14.07 3.23 5.53
CA MET A 375 -14.73 3.32 6.83
C MET A 375 -16.04 2.52 6.88
N VAL A 376 -16.85 2.57 5.83
CA VAL A 376 -18.07 1.73 5.72
C VAL A 376 -17.70 0.24 5.72
N TYR A 377 -16.72 -0.15 4.90
CA TYR A 377 -16.21 -1.52 4.89
C TYR A 377 -15.74 -1.96 6.27
N PHE A 378 -14.93 -1.13 6.95
CA PHE A 378 -14.36 -1.51 8.23
C PHE A 378 -15.41 -1.56 9.34
N LYS A 379 -16.40 -0.66 9.31
CA LYS A 379 -17.57 -0.73 10.21
C LYS A 379 -18.29 -2.07 10.08
N ASP A 380 -18.54 -2.54 8.87
CA ASP A 380 -19.17 -3.85 8.67
C ASP A 380 -18.34 -4.99 9.28
N ILE A 381 -17.01 -4.90 9.20
CA ILE A 381 -16.12 -5.90 9.80
C ILE A 381 -16.24 -5.88 11.33
N LEU A 382 -16.26 -4.70 11.94
CA LEU A 382 -16.44 -4.56 13.39
C LEU A 382 -17.80 -5.08 13.87
N THR A 383 -18.85 -4.89 13.07
CA THR A 383 -20.19 -5.37 13.41
C THR A 383 -20.35 -6.88 13.21
N ALA A 384 -19.59 -7.48 12.29
CA ALA A 384 -19.65 -8.91 12.00
C ALA A 384 -18.85 -9.77 13.00
N THR A 385 -17.84 -9.19 13.68
CA THR A 385 -16.97 -9.95 14.57
C THR A 385 -17.61 -10.31 15.92
N ASN A 386 -17.19 -11.45 16.47
CA ASN A 386 -17.58 -11.86 17.82
C ASN A 386 -16.78 -11.17 18.92
N HIS A 387 -15.64 -10.54 18.57
CA HIS A 387 -14.83 -9.79 19.51
C HIS A 387 -15.57 -8.56 20.05
N LYS A 388 -15.30 -8.19 21.30
CA LYS A 388 -15.89 -6.99 21.94
C LYS A 388 -14.86 -5.92 22.25
N GLU A 389 -13.62 -6.32 22.39
CA GLU A 389 -12.50 -5.44 22.69
C GLU A 389 -11.22 -5.99 22.08
N VAL A 390 -10.26 -5.10 21.89
CA VAL A 390 -8.90 -5.40 21.44
C VAL A 390 -7.88 -4.57 22.21
N SER A 391 -6.63 -5.03 22.24
CA SER A 391 -5.52 -4.31 22.88
C SER A 391 -4.82 -3.41 21.86
N VAL A 392 -4.72 -2.11 22.14
CA VAL A 392 -4.11 -1.11 21.25
C VAL A 392 -3.01 -0.36 22.01
N SER A 393 -1.91 0.03 21.37
CA SER A 393 -0.87 0.87 21.98
C SER A 393 -1.49 2.06 22.72
N GLU A 394 -1.05 2.31 23.96
CA GLU A 394 -1.58 3.43 24.75
C GLU A 394 -1.43 4.77 24.03
N GLU A 395 -0.33 4.95 23.29
CA GLU A 395 -0.05 6.16 22.53
C GLU A 395 -1.04 6.38 21.38
N LEU A 396 -1.40 5.33 20.64
CA LEU A 396 -2.38 5.42 19.56
C LEU A 396 -3.80 5.59 20.13
N LEU A 397 -4.10 4.92 21.24
CA LEU A 397 -5.40 5.01 21.90
C LEU A 397 -5.69 6.43 22.42
N ASP A 398 -4.69 7.13 22.95
CA ASP A 398 -4.82 8.55 23.33
C ASP A 398 -5.09 9.44 22.11
N CYS A 399 -4.32 9.25 21.03
CA CYS A 399 -4.53 9.95 19.76
C CYS A 399 -5.96 9.75 19.22
N PHE A 400 -6.40 8.50 19.18
CA PHE A 400 -7.75 8.11 18.77
C PHE A 400 -8.83 8.85 19.57
N ARG A 401 -8.77 8.81 20.90
CA ARG A 401 -9.79 9.45 21.77
C ARG A 401 -9.84 10.95 21.60
N ARG A 402 -8.70 11.61 21.36
CA ARG A 402 -8.64 13.06 21.11
C ARG A 402 -9.23 13.43 19.74
N ILE A 403 -8.99 12.61 18.71
CA ILE A 403 -9.60 12.78 17.39
C ILE A 403 -11.12 12.55 17.48
N ASP A 404 -11.56 11.47 18.13
CA ASP A 404 -12.99 11.17 18.35
C ASP A 404 -13.70 12.31 19.11
N ALA A 405 -13.10 12.80 20.21
CA ALA A 405 -13.64 13.91 20.97
C ALA A 405 -13.78 15.19 20.11
N THR A 406 -12.80 15.48 19.26
CA THR A 406 -12.85 16.62 18.34
C THR A 406 -14.01 16.48 17.35
N LEU A 407 -14.15 15.32 16.69
CA LEU A 407 -15.22 15.11 15.72
C LEU A 407 -16.61 15.16 16.39
N ARG A 408 -16.76 14.62 17.60
CA ARG A 408 -18.01 14.69 18.38
C ARG A 408 -18.35 16.12 18.80
N GLN A 409 -17.36 16.89 19.26
CA GLN A 409 -17.54 18.29 19.63
C GLN A 409 -18.13 19.10 18.47
N PHE A 410 -17.68 18.82 17.25
CA PHE A 410 -18.09 19.55 16.05
C PHE A 410 -19.16 18.82 15.21
N GLU A 411 -19.77 17.75 15.71
CA GLU A 411 -20.76 16.96 14.96
C GLU A 411 -21.95 17.83 14.51
N GLY A 412 -22.36 18.81 15.31
CA GLY A 412 -23.47 19.72 14.98
C GLY A 412 -23.26 20.55 13.71
N LEU A 413 -22.00 20.76 13.29
CA LEU A 413 -21.66 21.48 12.06
C LEU A 413 -22.08 20.72 10.80
N THR A 414 -22.25 19.40 10.86
CA THR A 414 -22.59 18.56 9.69
C THR A 414 -24.03 18.77 9.16
N SER A 415 -24.80 19.68 9.76
CA SER A 415 -26.18 20.01 9.39
C SER A 415 -26.32 21.31 8.58
N GLY A 416 -25.25 22.08 8.38
CA GLY A 416 -25.28 23.36 7.67
C GLY A 416 -23.91 23.75 7.10
N GLN A 417 -23.78 24.96 6.57
CA GLN A 417 -22.50 25.45 6.07
C GLN A 417 -21.48 25.63 7.20
N ILE A 418 -20.24 25.24 6.94
CA ILE A 418 -19.14 25.35 7.91
C ILE A 418 -18.36 26.64 7.68
N SER A 419 -18.19 27.46 8.72
CA SER A 419 -17.41 28.70 8.63
C SER A 419 -15.90 28.41 8.52
N ASN A 420 -15.12 29.35 7.98
CA ASN A 420 -13.65 29.19 7.90
C ASN A 420 -13.00 29.05 9.29
N ALA A 421 -13.56 29.71 10.31
CA ALA A 421 -13.11 29.60 11.70
C ALA A 421 -13.43 28.22 12.30
N ASP A 422 -14.63 27.70 12.06
CA ASP A 422 -15.00 26.36 12.51
C ASP A 422 -14.18 25.28 11.79
N ARG A 423 -13.97 25.43 10.48
CA ARG A 423 -13.12 24.54 9.68
C ARG A 423 -11.69 24.49 10.24
N ARG A 424 -11.15 25.65 10.61
CA ARG A 424 -9.86 25.75 11.30
C ARG A 424 -9.87 25.03 12.65
N ALA A 425 -10.90 25.23 13.46
CA ALA A 425 -11.00 24.63 14.79
C ALA A 425 -11.05 23.10 14.74
N VAL A 426 -11.76 22.52 13.76
CA VAL A 426 -11.74 21.07 13.50
C VAL A 426 -10.33 20.63 13.12
N LEU A 427 -9.71 21.27 12.12
CA LEU A 427 -8.36 20.90 11.66
C LEU A 427 -7.32 20.99 12.78
N ASP A 428 -7.38 22.01 13.63
CA ASP A 428 -6.48 22.19 14.76
C ASP A 428 -6.60 21.06 15.79
N GLY A 429 -7.82 20.64 16.14
CA GLY A 429 -8.04 19.55 17.08
C GLY A 429 -7.52 18.20 16.54
N LEU A 430 -7.77 17.93 15.26
CA LEU A 430 -7.35 16.70 14.58
C LEU A 430 -5.82 16.65 14.39
N GLY A 431 -5.25 17.73 13.83
CA GLY A 431 -3.83 17.84 13.50
C GLY A 431 -2.93 17.84 14.74
N THR A 432 -3.36 18.50 15.82
CA THR A 432 -2.63 18.54 17.10
C THR A 432 -2.57 17.16 17.76
N ALA A 433 -3.69 16.41 17.79
CA ALA A 433 -3.72 15.07 18.37
C ALA A 433 -2.72 14.12 17.68
N SER A 434 -2.71 14.11 16.35
CA SER A 434 -1.75 13.33 15.57
C SER A 434 -0.31 13.83 15.73
N SER A 435 -0.11 15.15 15.89
CA SER A 435 1.21 15.75 16.13
C SER A 435 1.82 15.27 17.42
N ASP A 436 1.08 15.31 18.51
CA ASP A 436 1.58 14.86 19.80
C ASP A 436 1.91 13.36 19.79
N TYR A 437 1.05 12.56 19.15
CA TYR A 437 1.27 11.13 18.96
C TYR A 437 2.61 10.82 18.26
N ARG A 438 2.82 11.38 17.07
CA ARG A 438 4.04 11.08 16.31
C ARG A 438 5.31 11.61 16.97
N HIS A 439 5.26 12.79 17.58
CA HIS A 439 6.43 13.36 18.28
C HIS A 439 6.81 12.56 19.51
N LYS A 440 5.82 12.00 20.22
CA LYS A 440 6.09 11.08 21.32
C LYS A 440 6.85 9.85 20.83
N ILE A 441 6.36 9.19 19.78
CA ILE A 441 7.02 7.99 19.23
C ILE A 441 8.40 8.31 18.63
N TYR A 442 8.56 9.42 17.89
CA TYR A 442 9.87 9.80 17.34
C TYR A 442 10.92 10.04 18.42
N LYS A 443 10.52 10.46 19.63
CA LYS A 443 11.43 10.81 20.72
C LYS A 443 11.65 9.65 21.70
N GLU A 444 10.61 8.87 21.97
CA GLU A 444 10.56 7.92 23.10
C GLU A 444 10.33 6.47 22.66
N ASP A 445 10.16 6.21 21.36
CA ASP A 445 9.65 4.94 20.82
C ASP A 445 8.27 4.56 21.40
N PHE A 446 7.75 3.38 21.04
CA PHE A 446 6.58 2.82 21.73
C PHE A 446 6.96 2.33 23.13
N SER A 447 6.13 2.63 24.12
CA SER A 447 6.34 2.16 25.51
C SER A 447 6.17 0.65 25.69
N GLY A 448 5.61 -0.05 24.70
CA GLY A 448 5.25 -1.46 24.79
C GLY A 448 3.91 -1.72 25.49
N ARG A 449 3.32 -0.71 26.14
CA ARG A 449 2.05 -0.85 26.85
C ARG A 449 0.87 -0.75 25.91
N LYS A 450 -0.16 -1.54 26.18
CA LYS A 450 -1.43 -1.55 25.44
C LYS A 450 -2.59 -1.33 26.38
N GLY A 451 -3.53 -0.50 25.94
CA GLY A 451 -4.82 -0.30 26.59
C GLY A 451 -5.93 -1.06 25.87
N THR A 452 -7.01 -1.35 26.58
CA THR A 452 -8.20 -1.96 26.01
C THR A 452 -9.04 -0.92 25.26
N LEU A 453 -9.40 -1.23 24.01
CA LEU A 453 -10.35 -0.49 23.19
C LEU A 453 -11.60 -1.34 22.98
N ALA A 454 -12.76 -0.83 23.37
CA ALA A 454 -14.04 -1.46 23.04
C ALA A 454 -14.32 -1.28 21.54
N LEU A 455 -14.70 -2.33 20.83
CA LEU A 455 -15.00 -2.22 19.40
C LEU A 455 -16.21 -1.32 19.13
N SER A 456 -17.15 -1.22 20.07
CA SER A 456 -18.26 -0.27 19.99
C SER A 456 -17.83 1.20 20.12
N GLU A 457 -16.72 1.49 20.82
CA GLU A 457 -16.11 2.83 20.86
C GLU A 457 -15.59 3.20 19.46
N LEU A 458 -14.93 2.24 18.80
CA LEU A 458 -14.41 2.41 17.43
C LEU A 458 -15.52 2.52 16.38
N GLU A 459 -16.57 1.68 16.46
CA GLU A 459 -17.76 1.82 15.62
C GLU A 459 -18.42 3.19 15.77
N GLY A 460 -18.57 3.65 17.03
CA GLY A 460 -19.14 4.96 17.33
C GLY A 460 -18.27 6.11 16.82
N PHE A 461 -16.95 5.96 16.76
CA PHE A 461 -16.04 6.91 16.11
C PHE A 461 -16.28 6.94 14.60
N ILE A 462 -16.35 5.76 13.96
CA ILE A 462 -16.56 5.66 12.50
C ILE A 462 -17.90 6.32 12.12
N ASP A 463 -18.95 6.14 12.91
CA ASP A 463 -20.24 6.80 12.67
C ASP A 463 -20.14 8.32 12.64
N VAL A 464 -19.42 8.92 13.60
CA VAL A 464 -19.26 10.37 13.65
C VAL A 464 -18.34 10.84 12.52
N ALA A 465 -17.25 10.12 12.24
CA ALA A 465 -16.35 10.43 11.13
C ALA A 465 -17.10 10.38 9.78
N LEU A 466 -17.91 9.36 9.54
CA LEU A 466 -18.72 9.24 8.32
C LEU A 466 -19.68 10.42 8.15
N LYS A 467 -20.30 10.94 9.23
CA LYS A 467 -21.14 12.16 9.13
C LYS A 467 -20.36 13.35 8.60
N HIS A 468 -19.14 13.58 9.10
CA HIS A 468 -18.27 14.67 8.64
C HIS A 468 -17.79 14.48 7.19
N LEU A 469 -17.39 13.25 6.85
CA LEU A 469 -16.93 12.90 5.50
C LEU A 469 -18.07 13.03 4.49
N GLU A 470 -19.22 12.41 4.75
CA GLU A 470 -20.38 12.44 3.86
C GLU A 470 -20.91 13.87 3.71
N HIS A 471 -20.98 14.66 4.79
CA HIS A 471 -21.26 16.10 4.68
C HIS A 471 -20.32 16.79 3.69
N SER A 472 -19.02 16.55 3.80
CA SER A 472 -18.01 17.13 2.91
C SER A 472 -18.15 16.65 1.47
N ILE A 473 -18.55 15.39 1.24
CA ILE A 473 -18.84 14.87 -0.11
C ILE A 473 -20.02 15.62 -0.72
N HIS A 474 -21.12 15.79 0.02
CA HIS A 474 -22.29 16.53 -0.48
C HIS A 474 -21.96 17.99 -0.80
N ALA A 475 -21.15 18.65 0.04
CA ALA A 475 -20.67 20.02 -0.18
C ALA A 475 -19.72 20.17 -1.39
N ASN A 476 -19.23 19.06 -1.97
CA ASN A 476 -18.31 19.04 -3.11
C ASN A 476 -18.96 18.63 -4.43
N LYS A 477 -20.29 18.55 -4.48
CA LYS A 477 -21.02 18.44 -5.75
C LYS A 477 -21.04 19.81 -6.44
N ARG A 478 -20.65 19.84 -7.70
CA ARG A 478 -20.65 21.02 -8.57
C ARG A 478 -22.03 21.28 -9.15
N ASP A 479 -22.24 22.51 -9.61
CA ASP A 479 -23.47 22.92 -10.29
C ASP A 479 -23.75 22.15 -11.60
N ASP A 480 -22.69 21.66 -12.27
CA ASP A 480 -22.78 20.84 -13.48
C ASP A 480 -23.09 19.36 -13.21
N GLY A 481 -23.21 18.96 -11.94
CA GLY A 481 -23.49 17.59 -11.51
C GLY A 481 -22.26 16.72 -11.28
N LEU A 482 -21.05 17.20 -11.61
CA LEU A 482 -19.79 16.53 -11.27
C LEU A 482 -19.40 16.76 -9.81
N TYR A 483 -18.30 16.13 -9.39
CA TYR A 483 -17.73 16.31 -8.06
C TYR A 483 -16.30 16.87 -8.14
N HIS A 484 -15.91 17.69 -7.16
CA HIS A 484 -14.54 18.19 -7.06
C HIS A 484 -13.55 17.05 -6.76
N ALA A 485 -12.41 17.04 -7.45
CA ALA A 485 -11.34 16.06 -7.21
C ALA A 485 -10.32 16.58 -6.19
N TYR A 486 -9.83 17.79 -6.44
CA TYR A 486 -8.84 18.48 -5.62
C TYR A 486 -9.30 19.91 -5.39
N ASN A 487 -9.16 20.36 -4.16
CA ASN A 487 -9.43 21.72 -3.72
C ASN A 487 -8.13 22.38 -3.26
N LEU A 488 -8.19 23.67 -2.96
CA LEU A 488 -7.12 24.42 -2.33
C LEU A 488 -7.59 24.93 -0.97
N MET A 489 -6.73 24.82 0.03
CA MET A 489 -6.90 25.48 1.32
C MET A 489 -5.96 26.67 1.46
N THR A 490 -6.45 27.74 2.09
CA THR A 490 -5.66 28.91 2.46
C THR A 490 -5.96 29.27 3.90
N VAL A 491 -4.91 29.47 4.69
CA VAL A 491 -5.03 30.07 6.03
C VAL A 491 -5.13 31.59 5.83
N GLU A 492 -6.27 32.17 6.16
CA GLU A 492 -6.53 33.60 6.04
C GLU A 492 -5.84 34.40 7.17
N ASP A 493 -5.73 35.72 7.01
CA ASP A 493 -5.09 36.61 7.99
C ASP A 493 -5.75 36.57 9.38
N ASP A 494 -7.06 36.26 9.44
CA ASP A 494 -7.80 36.07 10.69
C ASP A 494 -7.63 34.67 11.32
N GLY A 495 -6.86 33.80 10.66
CA GLY A 495 -6.56 32.43 11.06
C GLY A 495 -7.54 31.37 10.53
N GLY A 496 -8.64 31.77 9.88
CA GLY A 496 -9.62 30.86 9.28
C GLY A 496 -9.04 30.03 8.13
N VAL A 497 -9.65 28.89 7.84
CA VAL A 497 -9.29 28.05 6.67
C VAL A 497 -10.35 28.19 5.58
N GLN A 498 -9.99 28.89 4.50
CA GLN A 498 -10.80 29.02 3.31
C GLN A 498 -10.58 27.85 2.35
N ILE A 499 -11.65 27.41 1.68
CA ILE A 499 -11.59 26.45 0.57
C ILE A 499 -11.87 27.17 -0.75
N THR A 500 -11.05 26.89 -1.75
CA THR A 500 -11.28 27.29 -3.15
C THR A 500 -11.15 26.08 -4.07
N TYR A 501 -11.76 26.16 -5.25
CA TYR A 501 -11.99 25.00 -6.11
C TYR A 501 -11.14 25.03 -7.38
N LEU A 502 -10.78 23.84 -7.87
CA LEU A 502 -10.09 23.65 -9.15
C LEU A 502 -11.08 23.19 -10.25
N PRO A 503 -10.66 23.22 -11.53
CA PRO A 503 -11.45 22.69 -12.64
C PRO A 503 -11.86 21.23 -12.47
N GLU A 504 -12.86 20.79 -13.23
CA GLU A 504 -13.30 19.40 -13.26
C GLU A 504 -12.17 18.43 -13.65
N MET A 505 -12.09 17.29 -12.98
CA MET A 505 -11.08 16.27 -13.23
C MET A 505 -11.73 14.89 -13.22
N LEU A 506 -11.34 14.04 -14.18
CA LEU A 506 -11.86 12.67 -14.30
C LEU A 506 -11.66 11.85 -13.02
N GLU A 507 -10.52 12.04 -12.34
CA GLU A 507 -10.15 11.28 -11.14
C GLU A 507 -11.15 11.44 -10.00
N GLY A 508 -11.70 12.65 -9.79
CA GLY A 508 -12.76 12.89 -8.80
C GLY A 508 -14.03 12.12 -9.11
N GLN A 509 -14.35 11.95 -10.40
CA GLN A 509 -15.57 11.26 -10.83
C GLN A 509 -15.44 9.75 -10.62
N VAL A 510 -14.26 9.19 -10.96
CA VAL A 510 -13.94 7.78 -10.68
C VAL A 510 -14.05 7.51 -9.18
N ALA A 511 -13.50 8.39 -8.35
CA ALA A 511 -13.47 8.21 -6.91
C ALA A 511 -14.85 8.34 -6.25
N VAL A 512 -15.66 9.34 -6.60
CA VAL A 512 -17.01 9.49 -6.02
C VAL A 512 -17.95 8.35 -6.44
N LEU A 513 -17.89 7.91 -7.70
CA LEU A 513 -18.64 6.73 -8.18
C LEU A 513 -18.18 5.44 -7.49
N SER A 514 -16.94 5.42 -6.98
CA SER A 514 -16.38 4.29 -6.23
C SER A 514 -16.65 4.38 -4.72
N ALA A 515 -17.14 5.50 -4.19
CA ALA A 515 -17.28 5.75 -2.75
C ALA A 515 -18.39 4.90 -2.08
N GLY A 516 -19.30 4.35 -2.89
CA GLY A 516 -20.48 3.60 -2.43
C GLY A 516 -21.51 4.46 -1.68
N LEU A 517 -21.44 5.79 -1.85
CA LEU A 517 -22.38 6.74 -1.23
C LEU A 517 -23.59 7.02 -2.14
N LEU A 518 -23.32 7.22 -3.43
CA LEU A 518 -24.34 7.57 -4.41
C LEU A 518 -25.20 6.36 -4.75
N ASP A 519 -26.51 6.58 -4.89
CA ASP A 519 -27.38 5.55 -5.44
C ASP A 519 -27.21 5.41 -6.97
N ALA A 520 -27.96 4.49 -7.58
CA ALA A 520 -27.88 4.24 -9.02
C ALA A 520 -28.32 5.44 -9.88
N SER A 521 -29.29 6.24 -9.40
CA SER A 521 -29.79 7.42 -10.10
C SER A 521 -28.79 8.56 -10.01
N GLU A 522 -28.20 8.80 -8.84
CA GLU A 522 -27.17 9.79 -8.63
C GLU A 522 -25.89 9.45 -9.41
N SER A 523 -25.49 8.18 -9.42
CA SER A 523 -24.36 7.69 -10.19
C SER A 523 -24.56 7.90 -11.70
N LEU A 524 -25.76 7.61 -12.22
CA LEU A 524 -26.11 7.89 -13.61
C LEU A 524 -26.03 9.38 -13.92
N ALA A 525 -26.55 10.24 -13.03
CA ALA A 525 -26.48 11.69 -13.22
C ALA A 525 -25.04 12.20 -13.31
N VAL A 526 -24.11 11.67 -12.50
CA VAL A 526 -22.67 11.98 -12.60
C VAL A 526 -22.10 11.52 -13.94
N LEU A 527 -22.46 10.32 -14.42
CA LEU A 527 -22.00 9.80 -15.72
C LEU A 527 -22.52 10.61 -16.91
N ASP A 528 -23.79 11.03 -16.87
CA ASP A 528 -24.39 11.90 -17.87
C ASP A 528 -23.69 13.27 -17.89
N ALA A 529 -23.45 13.87 -16.72
CA ALA A 529 -22.68 15.10 -16.58
C ALA A 529 -21.24 14.94 -17.10
N LEU A 530 -20.57 13.82 -16.78
CA LEU A 530 -19.23 13.53 -17.25
C LEU A 530 -19.17 13.45 -18.77
N LYS A 531 -20.14 12.77 -19.38
CA LYS A 531 -20.22 12.68 -20.85
C LYS A 531 -20.51 14.03 -21.51
N ALA A 532 -21.26 14.91 -20.85
CA ALA A 532 -21.56 16.26 -21.36
C ALA A 532 -20.45 17.29 -21.06
N SER A 533 -19.48 16.96 -20.21
CA SER A 533 -18.43 17.89 -19.76
C SER A 533 -17.30 18.10 -20.78
N ALA A 534 -16.46 19.10 -20.52
CA ALA A 534 -15.26 19.37 -21.31
C ALA A 534 -14.18 18.27 -21.21
N LEU A 535 -14.35 17.28 -20.32
CA LEU A 535 -13.46 16.12 -20.23
C LEU A 535 -13.68 15.13 -21.39
N PHE A 536 -14.83 15.17 -22.06
CA PHE A 536 -15.09 14.30 -23.21
C PHE A 536 -14.31 14.78 -24.44
N ARG A 537 -13.47 13.89 -24.98
CA ARG A 537 -12.74 14.08 -26.23
C ARG A 537 -13.45 13.33 -27.36
N GLU A 538 -13.89 14.07 -28.38
CA GLU A 538 -14.73 13.58 -29.48
C GLU A 538 -14.02 12.66 -30.50
N ASP A 539 -12.73 12.92 -30.77
CA ASP A 539 -11.89 12.14 -31.70
C ASP A 539 -11.28 10.89 -31.05
#